data_AF-A0A1J4JIE1-F1
#
_entry.id   AF-A0A1J4JIE1-F1
#
_cell.length_a   1.000
_cell.length_b   1.000
_cell.length_c   1.000
_cell.angle_alpha   90.00
_cell.angle_beta   90.00
_cell.angle_gamma   90.00
#
_symmetry.space_group_name_H-M   'P 1'
#
loop_
_entity.id
_entity.type
_entity.pdbx_description
1 polymer ?
#
loop_
_entity_poly.entity_id
_entity_poly.type
_entity_poly.pdbx_seq_one_letter_code
_entity_poly.pdbx_strand_id
1 'polypeptide(L)'
;MSVEFLSDSDSPPNFRKSTPALTHYRSTQCVSSTSSSPSSPSSRSNFMSSLLKKVELQNQSRYSKKLPKRTMMIHHPWHNVSIGPSSPDVINAVVEISMDSRVKTELDKPTGLLKVDRILHSSIIYPANYGFIPETLAEDGDPLDILVLCQLSVPPLCLMKARPIGVMPMIDGNDPDDKIIAVCVNDPEYNIYYDVSELPPHKMAKINQFFNDYKTLERKKVKTFKSMGSGHAKRIIQRSYSAYHEHYRLD
;
A
#
# COMPACT_ATOMS: atom_id res chain seq x y z
N MET A 1 29.31 -28.91 44.39
CA MET A 1 30.34 -27.98 43.90
C MET A 1 29.67 -26.63 43.75
N SER A 2 29.80 -25.82 44.79
CA SER A 2 29.35 -24.43 44.84
C SER A 2 30.42 -23.57 44.17
N VAL A 3 30.02 -22.59 43.37
CA VAL A 3 30.92 -21.53 42.91
C VAL A 3 30.22 -20.20 43.12
N GLU A 4 30.95 -19.33 43.81
CA GLU A 4 30.51 -18.12 44.50
C GLU A 4 30.31 -16.93 43.57
N PHE A 5 29.46 -16.02 44.03
CA PHE A 5 29.28 -14.67 43.52
C PHE A 5 30.53 -13.83 43.76
N LEU A 6 31.03 -13.16 42.72
CA LEU A 6 31.95 -12.02 42.84
C LEU A 6 31.20 -10.75 42.45
N SER A 7 31.00 -9.91 43.46
CA SER A 7 30.59 -8.53 43.39
C SER A 7 31.79 -7.65 43.07
N ASP A 8 31.73 -6.88 41.97
CA ASP A 8 32.58 -5.71 41.80
C ASP A 8 31.70 -4.49 41.52
N SER A 9 31.76 -3.59 42.49
CA SER A 9 31.26 -2.23 42.46
C SER A 9 32.25 -1.34 41.72
N ASP A 10 31.84 -0.70 40.64
CA ASP A 10 32.55 0.49 40.17
C ASP A 10 31.58 1.53 39.58
N SER A 11 31.77 2.75 40.06
CA SER A 11 30.93 3.93 39.84
C SER A 11 31.19 4.57 38.47
N PRO A 12 30.24 5.33 37.90
CA PRO A 12 30.29 5.75 36.50
C PRO A 12 31.31 6.87 36.26
N PRO A 13 31.98 6.93 35.09
CA PRO A 13 32.84 8.04 34.75
C PRO A 13 32.04 9.28 34.31
N ASN A 14 32.48 10.43 34.81
CA ASN A 14 31.96 11.76 34.55
C ASN A 14 31.91 12.13 33.06
N PHE A 15 30.71 12.45 32.56
CA PHE A 15 30.52 13.12 31.27
C PHE A 15 31.02 14.58 31.36
N ARG A 16 32.24 14.84 30.89
CA ARG A 16 32.68 16.20 30.55
C ARG A 16 32.04 16.61 29.22
N LYS A 17 31.30 17.72 29.23
CA LYS A 17 30.81 18.40 28.03
C LYS A 17 32.01 18.91 27.22
N SER A 18 32.29 18.30 26.07
CA SER A 18 33.19 18.86 25.06
C SER A 18 32.36 19.61 24.01
N THR A 19 32.52 20.92 23.96
CA THR A 19 32.10 21.78 22.86
C THR A 19 32.97 21.48 21.62
N PRO A 20 32.41 21.35 20.41
CA PRO A 20 33.23 21.28 19.20
C PRO A 20 33.78 22.67 18.87
N ALA A 21 35.08 22.74 18.66
CA ALA A 21 35.78 23.92 18.17
C ALA A 21 35.26 24.34 16.80
N LEU A 22 34.89 25.62 16.67
CA LEU A 22 34.59 26.28 15.41
C LEU A 22 35.85 26.27 14.54
N THR A 23 35.83 25.43 13.50
CA THR A 23 36.87 25.39 12.47
C THR A 23 36.77 26.65 11.63
N HIS A 24 37.88 27.38 11.52
CA HIS A 24 38.02 28.52 10.64
C HIS A 24 37.76 28.13 9.18
N TYR A 25 36.64 28.57 8.62
CA TYR A 25 36.44 28.58 7.19
C TYR A 25 37.31 29.70 6.61
N ARG A 26 38.40 29.32 5.93
CA ARG A 26 39.20 30.24 5.11
C ARG A 26 38.29 30.83 4.03
N SER A 27 38.11 32.15 4.06
CA SER A 27 37.50 32.91 2.98
C SER A 27 38.38 32.77 1.74
N THR A 28 37.97 31.92 0.80
CA THR A 28 38.43 32.02 -0.58
C THR A 28 37.95 33.36 -1.13
N GLN A 29 38.90 34.23 -1.49
CA GLN A 29 38.62 35.46 -2.21
C GLN A 29 37.97 35.09 -3.56
N CYS A 30 36.70 35.42 -3.73
CA CYS A 30 36.05 35.37 -5.04
C CYS A 30 36.68 36.44 -5.93
N VAL A 31 37.32 35.97 -6.99
CA VAL A 31 37.81 36.81 -8.08
C VAL A 31 36.59 37.44 -8.77
N SER A 32 36.59 38.76 -8.83
CA SER A 32 35.58 39.58 -9.48
C SER A 32 35.61 39.38 -11.01
N SER A 33 34.80 38.45 -11.52
CA SER A 33 34.44 38.39 -12.94
C SER A 33 33.05 38.99 -13.14
N THR A 34 33.05 40.26 -13.56
CA THR A 34 32.01 40.99 -14.31
C THR A 34 30.60 40.42 -14.29
N SER A 35 29.76 41.04 -13.47
CA SER A 35 28.31 40.99 -13.51
C SER A 35 27.76 41.50 -14.84
N SER A 36 27.16 40.63 -15.65
CA SER A 36 26.12 41.05 -16.59
C SER A 36 24.81 41.21 -15.82
N SER A 37 24.59 42.41 -15.29
CA SER A 37 23.38 42.81 -14.59
C SER A 37 22.14 42.57 -15.45
N PRO A 38 21.10 41.84 -14.99
CA PRO A 38 19.83 41.84 -15.69
C PRO A 38 19.23 43.23 -15.58
N SER A 39 19.11 43.84 -16.74
CA SER A 39 18.42 45.08 -17.06
C SER A 39 17.13 45.32 -16.26
N SER A 40 17.07 46.49 -15.63
CA SER A 40 15.88 47.26 -15.22
C SER A 40 14.94 46.65 -14.15
N PRO A 41 14.58 47.41 -13.08
CA PRO A 41 13.58 47.00 -12.07
C PRO A 41 12.23 46.55 -12.65
N SER A 42 11.91 46.99 -13.87
CA SER A 42 10.70 46.62 -14.61
C SER A 42 10.67 45.14 -15.01
N SER A 43 11.80 44.53 -15.33
CA SER A 43 11.84 43.14 -15.84
C SER A 43 11.46 42.11 -14.77
N ARG A 44 11.94 42.29 -13.53
CA ARG A 44 11.61 41.41 -12.39
C ARG A 44 10.17 41.63 -11.90
N SER A 45 9.70 42.88 -11.92
CA SER A 45 8.30 43.21 -11.63
C SER A 45 7.35 42.56 -12.65
N ASN A 46 7.66 42.69 -13.94
CA ASN A 46 6.87 42.11 -15.02
C ASN A 46 6.83 40.57 -14.96
N PHE A 47 7.94 39.93 -14.59
CA PHE A 47 7.98 38.48 -14.37
C PHE A 47 7.08 38.05 -13.21
N MET A 48 7.17 38.73 -12.06
CA MET A 48 6.34 38.44 -10.89
C MET A 48 4.85 38.68 -11.17
N SER A 49 4.51 39.77 -11.87
CA SER A 49 3.13 40.03 -12.29
C SER A 49 2.60 38.99 -13.27
N SER A 50 3.43 38.52 -14.21
CA SER A 50 3.07 37.44 -15.13
C SER A 50 2.86 36.11 -14.40
N LEU A 51 3.69 35.81 -13.39
CA LEU A 51 3.56 34.63 -12.56
C LEU A 51 2.27 34.67 -11.73
N LEU A 52 1.98 35.80 -11.08
CA LEU A 52 0.76 36.01 -10.30
C LEU A 52 -0.49 35.86 -11.17
N LYS A 53 -0.49 36.45 -12.37
CA LYS A 53 -1.60 36.32 -13.33
C LYS A 53 -1.80 34.87 -13.79
N LYS A 54 -0.73 34.11 -14.01
CA LYS A 54 -0.82 32.68 -14.32
C LYS A 54 -1.40 31.87 -13.15
N VAL A 55 -1.01 32.18 -11.92
CA VAL A 55 -1.55 31.55 -10.72
C VAL A 55 -3.03 31.89 -10.54
N GLU A 56 -3.45 33.14 -10.78
CA GLU A 56 -4.86 33.55 -10.76
C GLU A 56 -5.69 32.84 -11.82
N LEU A 57 -5.21 32.75 -13.06
CA LEU A 57 -5.90 32.02 -14.13
C LEU A 57 -5.98 30.52 -13.82
N GLN A 58 -4.93 29.92 -13.26
CA GLN A 58 -4.97 28.54 -12.78
C GLN A 58 -5.97 28.37 -11.63
N ASN A 59 -6.03 29.31 -10.70
CA ASN A 59 -6.98 29.28 -9.57
C ASN A 59 -8.42 29.44 -10.05
N GLN A 60 -8.70 30.33 -11.00
CA GLN A 60 -10.02 30.49 -11.64
C GLN A 60 -10.46 29.20 -12.35
N SER A 61 -9.55 28.55 -13.07
CA SER A 61 -9.84 27.24 -13.71
C SER A 61 -10.06 26.10 -12.70
N ARG A 62 -9.39 26.13 -11.54
CA ARG A 62 -9.61 25.18 -10.44
C ARG A 62 -10.93 25.43 -9.71
N TYR A 63 -11.33 26.69 -9.53
CA TYR A 63 -12.60 27.06 -8.89
C TYR A 63 -13.83 26.74 -9.76
N SER A 64 -13.66 26.71 -11.08
CA SER A 64 -14.70 26.32 -12.04
C SER A 64 -14.94 24.81 -12.11
N LYS A 65 -13.98 23.98 -11.66
CA LYS A 65 -14.22 22.54 -11.55
C LYS A 65 -15.26 22.33 -10.46
N LYS A 66 -16.47 21.91 -10.85
CA LYS A 66 -17.51 21.46 -9.92
C LYS A 66 -16.86 20.47 -8.96
N LEU A 67 -16.72 20.86 -7.69
CA LEU A 67 -16.34 19.94 -6.64
C LEU A 67 -17.36 18.79 -6.68
N PRO A 68 -16.92 17.52 -6.71
CA PRO A 68 -17.86 16.42 -6.54
C PRO A 68 -18.65 16.70 -5.26
N LYS A 69 -19.98 16.53 -5.31
CA LYS A 69 -20.83 16.66 -4.12
C LYS A 69 -20.18 15.82 -3.02
N ARG A 70 -19.62 16.46 -2.00
CA ARG A 70 -19.17 15.76 -0.79
C ARG A 70 -20.42 15.13 -0.19
N THR A 71 -20.60 13.84 -0.42
CA THR A 71 -21.63 13.07 0.26
C THR A 71 -21.25 13.06 1.73
N MET A 72 -22.13 13.54 2.61
CA MET A 72 -21.96 13.51 4.07
C MET A 72 -22.12 12.08 4.65
N MET A 73 -22.16 11.07 3.79
CA MET A 73 -22.44 9.69 4.14
C MET A 73 -21.12 8.94 4.28
N ILE A 74 -20.97 8.21 5.38
CA ILE A 74 -19.85 7.29 5.56
C ILE A 74 -20.00 6.23 4.47
N HIS A 75 -19.03 6.18 3.55
CA HIS A 75 -19.01 5.16 2.51
C HIS A 75 -18.50 3.86 3.12
N HIS A 76 -19.35 2.82 3.15
CA HIS A 76 -18.91 1.49 3.51
C HIS A 76 -17.84 1.03 2.50
N PRO A 77 -16.63 0.63 2.92
CA PRO A 77 -15.51 0.40 2.01
C PRO A 77 -15.75 -0.77 1.05
N TRP A 78 -16.65 -1.69 1.40
CA TRP A 78 -17.07 -2.78 0.51
C TRP A 78 -18.26 -2.43 -0.40
N HIS A 79 -19.21 -1.59 0.06
CA HIS A 79 -20.49 -1.39 -0.64
C HIS A 79 -20.63 -0.04 -1.35
N ASN A 80 -19.80 0.94 -1.02
CA ASN A 80 -19.93 2.29 -1.56
C ASN A 80 -18.63 2.80 -2.21
N VAL A 81 -17.68 1.91 -2.43
CA VAL A 81 -16.47 2.13 -3.21
C VAL A 81 -16.60 1.31 -4.48
N SER A 82 -16.54 1.98 -5.63
CA SER A 82 -16.60 1.28 -6.92
C SER A 82 -15.37 0.40 -7.12
N ILE A 83 -15.55 -0.78 -7.72
CA ILE A 83 -14.46 -1.64 -8.21
C ILE A 83 -13.53 -0.90 -9.18
N GLY A 84 -14.01 0.15 -9.85
CA GLY A 84 -13.24 1.01 -10.75
C GLY A 84 -13.66 0.85 -12.22
N PRO A 85 -13.60 1.93 -13.02
CA PRO A 85 -14.17 1.97 -14.37
C PRO A 85 -13.39 1.14 -15.41
N SER A 86 -12.21 0.64 -15.05
CA SER A 86 -11.36 -0.18 -15.91
C SER A 86 -11.31 -1.64 -15.46
N SER A 87 -12.24 -2.05 -14.59
CA SER A 87 -12.38 -3.45 -14.19
C SER A 87 -12.70 -4.34 -15.41
N PRO A 88 -12.11 -5.55 -15.52
CA PRO A 88 -11.20 -6.20 -14.56
C PRO A 88 -9.70 -5.92 -14.82
N ASP A 89 -9.34 -5.08 -15.79
CA ASP A 89 -7.95 -4.81 -16.15
C ASP A 89 -7.20 -3.96 -15.12
N VAL A 90 -7.87 -2.94 -14.57
CA VAL A 90 -7.39 -2.14 -13.44
C VAL A 90 -8.56 -1.90 -12.49
N ILE A 91 -8.36 -2.29 -11.24
CA ILE A 91 -9.37 -2.22 -10.19
C ILE A 91 -8.90 -1.36 -9.03
N ASN A 92 -9.83 -0.97 -8.17
CA ASN A 92 -9.54 -0.46 -6.85
C ASN A 92 -9.41 -1.63 -5.86
N ALA A 93 -8.46 -1.52 -4.94
CA ALA A 93 -8.29 -2.42 -3.81
C ALA A 93 -8.28 -1.58 -2.52
N VAL A 94 -8.96 -2.06 -1.47
CA VAL A 94 -8.92 -1.46 -0.14
C VAL A 94 -7.91 -2.22 0.68
N VAL A 95 -6.90 -1.53 1.22
CA VAL A 95 -5.88 -2.16 2.07
C VAL A 95 -6.45 -2.40 3.46
N GLU A 96 -6.38 -3.63 3.95
CA GLU A 96 -6.70 -3.99 5.34
C GLU A 96 -5.44 -4.12 6.18
N ILE A 97 -4.42 -4.79 5.64
CA ILE A 97 -3.17 -5.10 6.32
C ILE A 97 -2.01 -4.57 5.47
N SER A 98 -1.28 -3.64 6.03
CA SER A 98 -0.08 -3.09 5.41
C SER A 98 1.01 -4.16 5.25
N MET A 99 1.80 -4.05 4.18
CA MET A 99 3.01 -4.85 4.00
C MET A 99 3.91 -4.75 5.25
N ASP A 100 4.57 -5.85 5.59
CA ASP A 100 5.44 -6.01 6.78
C ASP A 100 4.73 -5.98 8.14
N SER A 101 3.40 -5.87 8.16
CA SER A 101 2.62 -5.97 9.41
C SER A 101 2.47 -7.41 9.90
N ARG A 102 2.29 -7.55 11.22
CA ARG A 102 1.84 -8.79 11.90
C ARG A 102 0.46 -8.65 12.54
N VAL A 103 -0.16 -7.50 12.41
CA VAL A 103 -1.52 -7.28 12.89
C VAL A 103 -2.46 -7.71 11.78
N LYS A 104 -3.19 -8.81 11.98
CA LYS A 104 -4.26 -9.21 11.07
C LYS A 104 -5.51 -8.43 11.45
N THR A 105 -5.80 -7.43 10.63
CA THR A 105 -7.07 -6.72 10.59
C THR A 105 -7.96 -7.30 9.51
N GLU A 106 -9.27 -7.15 9.68
CA GLU A 106 -10.28 -7.56 8.71
C GLU A 106 -11.42 -6.54 8.72
N LEU A 107 -12.15 -6.46 7.63
CA LEU A 107 -13.36 -5.68 7.53
C LEU A 107 -14.47 -6.24 8.42
N ASP A 108 -14.91 -5.46 9.39
CA ASP A 108 -16.16 -5.71 10.10
C ASP A 108 -17.34 -5.29 9.22
N LYS A 109 -17.90 -6.26 8.47
CA LYS A 109 -18.98 -6.04 7.48
C LYS A 109 -20.17 -5.21 7.97
N PRO A 110 -20.63 -5.30 9.24
CA PRO A 110 -21.74 -4.46 9.69
C PRO A 110 -21.37 -2.98 9.84
N THR A 111 -20.14 -2.67 10.28
CA THR A 111 -19.73 -1.29 10.58
C THR A 111 -18.91 -0.64 9.47
N GLY A 112 -18.29 -1.43 8.60
CA GLY A 112 -17.34 -0.96 7.59
C GLY A 112 -15.99 -0.54 8.16
N LEU A 113 -15.72 -0.79 9.44
CA LEU A 113 -14.44 -0.49 10.09
C LEU A 113 -13.51 -1.69 10.03
N LEU A 114 -12.21 -1.44 10.22
CA LEU A 114 -11.25 -2.52 10.43
C LEU A 114 -11.27 -2.97 11.88
N LYS A 115 -11.49 -4.27 12.07
CA LYS A 115 -11.40 -4.94 13.36
C LYS A 115 -10.09 -5.73 13.40
N VAL A 116 -9.40 -5.67 14.53
CA VAL A 116 -8.26 -6.57 14.76
C VAL A 116 -8.82 -7.96 15.03
N ASP A 117 -8.53 -8.90 14.14
CA ASP A 117 -8.79 -10.32 14.36
C ASP A 117 -7.77 -10.87 15.34
N ARG A 118 -6.47 -10.75 15.00
CA ARG A 118 -5.37 -11.20 15.87
C ARG A 118 -4.02 -10.59 15.51
N ILE A 119 -3.07 -10.75 16.43
CA ILE A 119 -1.65 -10.65 16.12
C ILE A 119 -1.21 -12.02 15.61
N LEU A 120 -0.48 -12.08 14.49
CA LEU A 120 0.05 -13.35 13.98
C LEU A 120 0.90 -14.02 15.07
N HIS A 121 0.59 -15.29 15.36
CA HIS A 121 1.30 -16.06 16.38
C HIS A 121 2.75 -16.36 15.97
N SER A 122 2.99 -16.49 14.66
CA SER A 122 4.32 -16.73 14.09
C SER A 122 5.09 -15.42 13.87
N SER A 123 6.40 -15.55 13.69
CA SER A 123 7.29 -14.41 13.43
C SER A 123 7.24 -13.91 11.98
N ILE A 124 6.35 -14.45 11.15
CA ILE A 124 6.23 -14.04 9.75
C ILE A 124 5.44 -12.73 9.64
N ILE A 125 5.63 -12.05 8.52
CA ILE A 125 5.03 -10.75 8.20
C ILE A 125 4.34 -10.82 6.85
N TYR A 126 3.29 -10.02 6.64
CA TYR A 126 2.59 -9.98 5.36
C TYR A 126 3.54 -9.53 4.23
N PRO A 127 3.72 -10.33 3.16
CA PRO A 127 4.73 -10.07 2.13
C PRO A 127 4.33 -8.99 1.11
N ALA A 128 3.10 -8.49 1.19
CA ALA A 128 2.53 -7.46 0.33
C ALA A 128 1.42 -6.71 1.08
N ASN A 129 0.94 -5.60 0.52
CA ASN A 129 -0.27 -4.95 1.04
C ASN A 129 -1.47 -5.84 0.74
N TYR A 130 -2.18 -6.23 1.78
CA TYR A 130 -3.28 -7.18 1.73
C TYR A 130 -4.59 -6.46 2.00
N GLY A 131 -5.64 -6.88 1.31
CA GLY A 131 -7.01 -6.49 1.63
C GLY A 131 -7.96 -7.09 0.63
N PHE A 132 -8.94 -6.32 0.19
CA PHE A 132 -10.01 -6.83 -0.66
C PHE A 132 -10.37 -5.92 -1.83
N ILE A 133 -11.11 -6.49 -2.77
CA ILE A 133 -11.69 -5.81 -3.93
C ILE A 133 -13.12 -5.39 -3.60
N PRO A 134 -13.44 -4.09 -3.59
CA PRO A 134 -14.81 -3.59 -3.38
C PRO A 134 -15.81 -4.15 -4.39
N GLU A 135 -17.09 -4.22 -4.02
CA GLU A 135 -18.17 -4.70 -4.89
C GLU A 135 -17.96 -6.13 -5.44
N THR A 136 -17.29 -6.99 -4.67
CA THR A 136 -17.11 -8.41 -5.00
C THR A 136 -17.62 -9.31 -3.88
N LEU A 137 -18.02 -10.53 -4.21
CA LEU A 137 -18.45 -11.56 -3.27
C LEU A 137 -17.79 -12.88 -3.67
N ALA A 138 -16.93 -13.41 -2.81
CA ALA A 138 -16.26 -14.70 -2.98
C ALA A 138 -17.15 -15.85 -2.46
N GLU A 139 -16.69 -17.09 -2.66
CA GLU A 139 -17.48 -18.29 -2.34
C GLU A 139 -17.64 -18.52 -0.82
N ASP A 140 -16.75 -17.94 0.00
CA ASP A 140 -16.80 -17.91 1.47
C ASP A 140 -17.75 -16.82 2.02
N GLY A 141 -18.34 -16.01 1.15
CA GLY A 141 -19.23 -14.91 1.51
C GLY A 141 -18.51 -13.63 1.94
N ASP A 142 -17.18 -13.56 1.81
CA ASP A 142 -16.36 -12.38 2.04
C ASP A 142 -16.11 -11.61 0.73
N PRO A 143 -15.65 -10.34 0.79
CA PRO A 143 -15.13 -9.66 -0.38
C PRO A 143 -13.89 -10.42 -0.94
N LEU A 144 -13.66 -10.40 -2.24
CA LEU A 144 -12.55 -11.12 -2.86
C LEU A 144 -11.20 -10.57 -2.42
N ASP A 145 -10.36 -11.46 -1.87
CA ASP A 145 -9.02 -11.15 -1.36
C ASP A 145 -8.03 -10.74 -2.45
N ILE A 146 -7.14 -9.80 -2.10
CA ILE A 146 -6.08 -9.31 -2.99
C ILE A 146 -4.79 -8.97 -2.24
N LEU A 147 -3.65 -9.36 -2.84
CA LEU A 147 -2.31 -8.91 -2.50
C LEU A 147 -1.81 -7.93 -3.56
N VAL A 148 -1.59 -6.68 -3.18
CA VAL A 148 -1.06 -5.64 -4.06
C VAL A 148 0.44 -5.45 -3.80
N LEU A 149 1.24 -5.86 -4.78
CA LEU A 149 2.69 -5.73 -4.79
C LEU A 149 3.10 -4.30 -5.17
N CYS A 150 3.96 -3.71 -4.35
CA CYS A 150 4.66 -2.45 -4.62
C CYS A 150 5.92 -2.36 -3.74
N GLN A 151 6.68 -1.28 -3.89
CA GLN A 151 7.90 -1.02 -3.11
C GLN A 151 7.65 -0.74 -1.63
N LEU A 152 6.48 -0.17 -1.29
CA LEU A 152 6.26 0.46 0.01
C LEU A 152 5.00 -0.07 0.71
N SER A 153 5.06 -0.04 2.03
CA SER A 153 3.92 -0.33 2.90
C SER A 153 2.87 0.78 2.80
N VAL A 154 1.61 0.40 2.60
CA VAL A 154 0.48 1.32 2.44
C VAL A 154 -0.40 1.25 3.68
N PRO A 155 -0.81 2.38 4.29
CA PRO A 155 -1.66 2.37 5.48
C PRO A 155 -3.01 1.68 5.26
N PRO A 156 -3.61 1.11 6.31
CA PRO A 156 -4.96 0.53 6.21
C PRO A 156 -6.02 1.54 5.77
N LEU A 157 -7.10 1.05 5.17
CA LEU A 157 -8.19 1.81 4.55
C LEU A 157 -7.78 2.73 3.39
N CYS A 158 -6.55 2.61 2.89
CA CYS A 158 -6.15 3.29 1.67
C CYS A 158 -6.65 2.56 0.43
N LEU A 159 -7.07 3.34 -0.57
CA LEU A 159 -7.41 2.82 -1.90
C LEU A 159 -6.18 2.76 -2.78
N MET A 160 -5.93 1.58 -3.34
CA MET A 160 -4.87 1.36 -4.32
C MET A 160 -5.48 1.05 -5.68
N LYS A 161 -4.94 1.66 -6.73
CA LYS A 161 -5.21 1.20 -8.10
C LYS A 161 -4.29 0.03 -8.42
N ALA A 162 -4.89 -1.13 -8.66
CA ALA A 162 -4.19 -2.39 -8.80
C ALA A 162 -4.50 -3.03 -10.16
N ARG A 163 -3.47 -3.57 -10.83
CA ARG A 163 -3.62 -4.42 -12.02
C ARG A 163 -3.52 -5.88 -11.58
N PRO A 164 -4.56 -6.70 -11.74
CA PRO A 164 -4.48 -8.13 -11.50
C PRO A 164 -3.51 -8.79 -12.49
N ILE A 165 -2.49 -9.46 -11.97
CA ILE A 165 -1.48 -10.17 -12.77
C ILE A 165 -1.55 -11.69 -12.60
N GLY A 166 -2.28 -12.17 -11.60
CA GLY A 166 -2.51 -13.59 -11.40
C GLY A 166 -3.39 -13.88 -10.19
N VAL A 167 -3.55 -15.16 -9.89
CA VAL A 167 -4.27 -15.65 -8.72
C VAL A 167 -3.46 -16.76 -8.08
N MET A 168 -3.46 -16.82 -6.76
CA MET A 168 -2.92 -17.92 -5.97
C MET A 168 -4.09 -18.71 -5.40
N PRO A 169 -4.43 -19.87 -5.98
CA PRO A 169 -5.47 -20.71 -5.42
C PRO A 169 -5.02 -21.28 -4.09
N MET A 170 -5.93 -21.28 -3.12
CA MET A 170 -5.67 -21.76 -1.77
C MET A 170 -6.91 -22.45 -1.21
N ILE A 171 -6.67 -23.46 -0.38
CA ILE A 171 -7.69 -24.08 0.45
C ILE A 171 -7.32 -23.82 1.92
N ASP A 172 -8.23 -23.20 2.66
CA ASP A 172 -8.15 -23.02 4.10
C ASP A 172 -9.12 -23.97 4.79
N GLY A 173 -8.60 -25.03 5.41
CA GLY A 173 -9.45 -26.13 5.88
C GLY A 173 -10.08 -26.88 4.69
N ASN A 174 -11.38 -26.64 4.44
CA ASN A 174 -12.12 -27.23 3.32
C ASN A 174 -12.70 -26.17 2.37
N ASP A 175 -12.53 -24.88 2.69
CA ASP A 175 -13.16 -23.80 1.95
C ASP A 175 -12.15 -23.21 0.94
N PRO A 176 -12.58 -22.93 -0.30
CA PRO A 176 -11.76 -22.26 -1.29
C PRO A 176 -11.55 -20.79 -0.91
N ASP A 177 -10.31 -20.33 -0.93
CA ASP A 177 -9.89 -18.99 -0.51
C ASP A 177 -8.88 -18.41 -1.52
N ASP A 178 -9.36 -18.15 -2.74
CA ASP A 178 -8.53 -17.65 -3.84
C ASP A 178 -8.01 -16.24 -3.56
N LYS A 179 -6.70 -16.03 -3.74
CA LYS A 179 -6.06 -14.73 -3.50
C LYS A 179 -5.58 -14.09 -4.79
N ILE A 180 -6.15 -12.94 -5.15
CA ILE A 180 -5.71 -12.20 -6.33
C ILE A 180 -4.31 -11.63 -6.09
N ILE A 181 -3.41 -11.82 -7.05
CA ILE A 181 -2.08 -11.21 -7.06
C ILE A 181 -2.11 -10.04 -8.03
N ALA A 182 -1.80 -8.84 -7.55
CA ALA A 182 -1.84 -7.62 -8.33
C ALA A 182 -0.61 -6.74 -8.10
N VAL A 183 -0.40 -5.78 -8.98
CA VAL A 183 0.63 -4.74 -8.85
C VAL A 183 0.02 -3.36 -8.75
N CYS A 184 0.64 -2.46 -7.99
CA CYS A 184 0.24 -1.06 -7.95
C CYS A 184 0.56 -0.38 -9.30
N VAL A 185 -0.46 0.16 -9.97
CA VAL A 185 -0.26 0.81 -11.29
C VAL A 185 0.54 2.12 -11.20
N ASN A 186 0.54 2.74 -10.02
CA ASN A 186 1.24 3.99 -9.72
C ASN A 186 2.68 3.78 -9.25
N ASP A 187 3.14 2.53 -9.11
CA ASP A 187 4.50 2.21 -8.74
C ASP A 187 5.34 1.89 -9.99
N PRO A 188 6.33 2.73 -10.37
CA PRO A 188 7.13 2.51 -11.57
C PRO A 188 7.98 1.24 -11.53
N GLU A 189 8.25 0.65 -10.36
CA GLU A 189 9.02 -0.59 -10.27
C GLU A 189 8.16 -1.84 -10.53
N TYR A 190 6.86 -1.76 -10.20
CA TYR A 190 5.95 -2.90 -10.31
C TYR A 190 4.95 -2.79 -11.46
N ASN A 191 4.66 -1.59 -11.96
CA ASN A 191 3.66 -1.40 -13.02
C ASN A 191 4.07 -1.96 -14.40
N ILE A 192 5.30 -2.47 -14.51
CA ILE A 192 5.82 -3.15 -15.70
C ILE A 192 5.34 -4.61 -15.80
N TYR A 193 4.86 -5.21 -14.71
CA TYR A 193 4.37 -6.58 -14.72
C TYR A 193 2.90 -6.63 -15.17
N TYR A 194 2.59 -7.59 -16.04
CA TYR A 194 1.27 -7.88 -16.60
C TYR A 194 0.82 -9.31 -16.34
N ASP A 195 1.75 -10.22 -16.02
CA ASP A 195 1.43 -11.59 -15.60
C ASP A 195 2.31 -12.04 -14.42
N VAL A 196 1.77 -12.88 -13.54
CA VAL A 196 2.47 -13.42 -12.37
C VAL A 196 3.73 -14.20 -12.76
N SER A 197 3.77 -14.77 -13.97
CA SER A 197 4.94 -15.47 -14.52
C SER A 197 6.12 -14.56 -14.82
N GLU A 198 5.91 -13.24 -14.94
CA GLU A 198 6.95 -12.23 -15.18
C GLU A 198 7.65 -11.79 -13.88
N LEU A 199 7.08 -12.10 -12.72
CA LEU A 199 7.69 -11.78 -11.44
C LEU A 199 8.99 -12.60 -11.25
N PRO A 200 9.99 -12.05 -10.54
CA PRO A 200 11.12 -12.83 -10.07
C PRO A 200 10.63 -14.10 -9.34
N PRO A 201 11.08 -15.31 -9.72
CA PRO A 201 10.47 -16.56 -9.23
C PRO A 201 10.39 -16.68 -7.71
N HIS A 202 11.40 -16.14 -7.01
CA HIS A 202 11.46 -16.16 -5.56
C HIS A 202 10.37 -15.29 -4.88
N LYS A 203 9.77 -14.33 -5.59
CA LYS A 203 8.68 -13.49 -5.07
C LYS A 203 7.44 -14.34 -4.76
N MET A 204 6.99 -15.14 -5.72
CA MET A 204 5.86 -16.04 -5.51
C MET A 204 6.17 -17.16 -4.52
N ALA A 205 7.41 -17.65 -4.48
CA ALA A 205 7.83 -18.64 -3.48
C ALA A 205 7.63 -18.11 -2.04
N LYS A 206 8.01 -16.85 -1.77
CA LYS A 206 7.80 -16.20 -0.46
C LYS A 206 6.30 -16.05 -0.12
N ILE A 207 5.49 -15.66 -1.10
CA ILE A 207 4.03 -15.50 -0.90
C ILE A 207 3.39 -16.86 -0.57
N ASN A 208 3.71 -17.90 -1.34
CA ASN A 208 3.21 -19.25 -1.10
C ASN A 208 3.65 -19.77 0.28
N GLN A 209 4.92 -19.56 0.64
CA GLN A 209 5.43 -19.95 1.96
C GLN A 209 4.68 -19.25 3.09
N PHE A 210 4.46 -17.94 2.98
CA PHE A 210 3.70 -17.18 3.97
C PHE A 210 2.34 -17.82 4.24
N PHE A 211 1.54 -18.09 3.21
CA PHE A 211 0.20 -18.66 3.38
C PHE A 211 0.20 -20.14 3.81
N ASN A 212 1.22 -20.91 3.46
CA ASN A 212 1.36 -22.27 4.00
C ASN A 212 1.70 -22.27 5.50
N ASP A 213 2.43 -21.26 5.98
CA ASP A 213 3.01 -21.26 7.33
C ASP A 213 2.24 -20.38 8.35
N TYR A 214 1.45 -19.39 7.92
CA TYR A 214 0.92 -18.35 8.82
C TYR A 214 0.00 -18.86 9.94
N LYS A 215 -0.70 -19.97 9.70
CA LYS A 215 -1.60 -20.61 10.66
C LYS A 215 -1.00 -21.83 11.35
N THR A 216 0.29 -22.14 11.14
CA THR A 216 0.94 -23.33 11.71
C THR A 216 0.91 -23.33 13.25
N LEU A 217 1.19 -22.19 13.89
CA LEU A 217 1.12 -22.07 15.35
C LEU A 217 -0.31 -22.03 15.91
N GLU A 218 -1.31 -21.90 15.03
CA GLU A 218 -2.73 -22.08 15.36
C GLU A 218 -3.19 -23.53 15.20
N ARG A 219 -2.28 -24.45 14.81
CA ARG A 219 -2.55 -25.86 14.52
C ARG A 219 -3.60 -26.08 13.41
N LYS A 220 -3.73 -25.12 12.49
CA LYS A 220 -4.56 -25.25 11.30
C LYS A 220 -3.69 -25.58 10.09
N LYS A 221 -4.29 -26.23 9.09
CA LYS A 221 -3.61 -26.57 7.83
C LYS A 221 -4.17 -25.72 6.70
N VAL A 222 -3.26 -25.16 5.93
CA VAL A 222 -3.54 -24.39 4.72
C VAL A 222 -2.75 -25.03 3.59
N LYS A 223 -3.30 -25.02 2.38
CA LYS A 223 -2.60 -25.50 1.20
C LYS A 223 -2.74 -24.52 0.05
N THR A 224 -1.60 -23.98 -0.38
CA THR A 224 -1.49 -23.20 -1.61
C THR A 224 -1.21 -24.09 -2.82
N PHE A 225 -1.66 -23.64 -3.99
CA PHE A 225 -1.43 -24.31 -5.27
C PHE A 225 -0.57 -23.44 -6.20
N LYS A 226 -0.23 -23.99 -7.37
CA LYS A 226 0.48 -23.23 -8.40
C LYS A 226 -0.36 -22.02 -8.82
N SER A 227 0.27 -20.84 -8.82
CA SER A 227 -0.40 -19.63 -9.27
C SER A 227 -0.81 -19.72 -10.74
N MET A 228 -1.91 -19.07 -11.07
CA MET A 228 -2.45 -18.98 -12.42
C MET A 228 -2.33 -17.53 -12.92
N GLY A 229 -2.18 -17.37 -14.23
CA GLY A 229 -1.93 -16.07 -14.86
C GLY A 229 -3.12 -15.09 -14.79
N SER A 230 -2.87 -13.88 -15.27
CA SER A 230 -3.79 -12.73 -15.21
C SER A 230 -5.18 -13.01 -15.76
N GLY A 231 -5.29 -13.80 -16.82
CA GLY A 231 -6.58 -14.19 -17.40
C GLY A 231 -7.48 -14.98 -16.45
N HIS A 232 -6.91 -15.83 -15.58
CA HIS A 232 -7.69 -16.54 -14.55
C HIS A 232 -8.15 -15.58 -13.45
N ALA A 233 -7.25 -14.70 -13.00
CA ALA A 233 -7.56 -13.68 -12.00
C ALA A 233 -8.74 -12.80 -12.43
N LYS A 234 -8.70 -12.27 -13.66
CA LYS A 234 -9.76 -11.43 -14.22
C LYS A 234 -11.11 -12.14 -14.29
N ARG A 235 -11.13 -13.44 -14.62
CA ARG A 235 -12.37 -14.24 -14.61
C ARG A 235 -12.96 -14.39 -13.22
N ILE A 236 -12.12 -14.65 -12.21
CA ILE A 236 -12.55 -14.77 -10.81
C ILE A 236 -13.12 -13.44 -10.33
N ILE A 237 -12.40 -12.33 -10.56
CA ILE A 237 -12.87 -10.97 -10.22
C ILE A 237 -14.24 -10.69 -10.84
N GLN A 238 -14.40 -10.98 -12.14
CA GLN A 238 -15.67 -10.74 -12.83
C GLN A 238 -16.80 -11.60 -12.26
N ARG A 239 -16.54 -12.87 -11.94
CA ARG A 239 -17.52 -13.77 -11.32
C ARG A 239 -17.93 -13.27 -9.94
N SER A 240 -16.96 -12.88 -9.10
CA SER A 240 -17.24 -12.34 -7.77
C SER A 240 -17.96 -11.00 -7.82
N TYR A 241 -17.66 -10.15 -8.80
CA TYR A 241 -18.39 -8.90 -9.05
C TYR A 241 -19.85 -9.18 -9.43
N SER A 242 -20.10 -10.10 -10.36
CA SER A 242 -21.46 -10.51 -10.73
C SER A 242 -22.23 -11.11 -9.55
N ALA A 243 -21.59 -12.01 -8.78
CA ALA A 243 -22.21 -12.63 -7.60
C ALA A 243 -22.62 -11.59 -6.55
N TYR A 244 -21.79 -10.56 -6.35
CA TYR A 244 -22.12 -9.45 -5.45
C TYR A 244 -23.37 -8.68 -5.91
N HIS A 245 -23.45 -8.31 -7.19
CA HIS A 245 -24.57 -7.52 -7.71
C HIS A 245 -25.88 -8.33 -7.73
N GLU A 246 -25.79 -9.63 -8.03
CA GLU A 246 -26.92 -10.55 -7.92
C GLU A 246 -27.41 -10.70 -6.47
N HIS A 247 -26.48 -10.89 -5.52
CA HIS A 247 -26.81 -11.09 -4.12
C HIS A 247 -27.45 -9.85 -3.47
N TYR A 248 -26.88 -8.66 -3.74
CA TYR A 248 -27.34 -7.40 -3.15
C TYR A 248 -28.39 -6.66 -4.00
N ARG A 249 -28.79 -7.22 -5.16
CA ARG A 249 -29.81 -6.68 -6.07
C ARG A 249 -29.52 -5.25 -6.51
N LEU A 250 -28.27 -5.00 -6.88
CA LEU A 250 -27.83 -3.71 -7.38
C LEU A 250 -27.81 -3.82 -8.91
N ASP A 251 -28.85 -3.30 -9.56
CA ASP A 251 -28.95 -3.13 -11.02
C ASP A 251 -28.19 -1.89 -11.51
#